data_AF-A0A661PN47-F1
#
_entry.id   AF-A0A661PN47-F1
#
_cell.length_a   1.000
_cell.length_b   1.000
_cell.length_c   1.000
_cell.angle_alpha   90.00
_cell.angle_beta   90.00
_cell.angle_gamma   90.00
#
_symmetry.space_group_name_H-M   'P 1'
#
loop_
_entity.id
_entity.type
_entity.pdbx_description
1 polymer ?
#
loop_
_entity_poly.entity_id
_entity_poly.type
_entity_poly.pdbx_seq_one_letter_code
_entity_poly.pdbx_strand_id
1 'polypeptide(L)'
;MKPLEKSLRNRLEHTVKEARETAEAAALAILEQLGVGEAAVFAHLNEAERDLRRRLRVHGRQLGDKLNGGKEQTIERLVEEVAYEHWHRMLFARFLAENQLLMYWPAGDDEPIDIPLETCQDLIDEGSEVAGSMWELAAHFAARMLPQIFRLDSPVFELELPPEHQQRLESLVAGLPQEVFTAADSLGWVYQFWQAKRKDEVNASGVKIGARELPAVTQLFTEPYMVSFLLDNSLGAWWAARSLSEEDLKNA
;
A
#
# COMPACT_ATOMS: atom_id res chain seq x y z
N MET A 1 16.13 15.68 4.99
CA MET A 1 15.47 15.60 3.67
C MET A 1 14.81 16.94 3.34
N LYS A 2 14.79 17.34 2.07
CA LYS A 2 14.13 18.59 1.64
C LYS A 2 12.65 18.34 1.35
N PRO A 3 11.77 19.34 1.52
CA PRO A 3 10.40 19.25 1.03
C PRO A 3 10.35 19.11 -0.50
N LEU A 4 9.29 18.49 -1.01
CA LEU A 4 9.07 18.29 -2.43
C LEU A 4 8.80 19.63 -3.14
N GLU A 5 9.48 19.87 -4.25
CA GLU A 5 9.26 21.08 -5.05
C GLU A 5 7.81 21.16 -5.56
N LYS A 6 7.27 22.38 -5.69
CA LYS A 6 5.88 22.58 -6.09
C LYS A 6 5.53 21.96 -7.45
N SER A 7 6.44 22.04 -8.43
CA SER A 7 6.27 21.43 -9.76
C SER A 7 6.15 19.91 -9.66
N LEU A 8 7.04 19.27 -8.89
CA LEU A 8 7.03 17.83 -8.64
C LEU A 8 5.81 17.39 -7.85
N ARG A 9 5.39 18.18 -6.86
CA ARG A 9 4.16 17.94 -6.10
C ARG A 9 2.91 17.96 -6.98
N ASN A 10 2.80 18.92 -7.90
CA ASN A 10 1.68 18.96 -8.85
C ASN A 10 1.69 17.73 -9.79
N ARG A 11 2.88 17.30 -10.22
CA ARG A 11 3.03 16.08 -11.03
C ARG A 11 2.60 14.85 -10.24
N LEU A 12 3.05 14.73 -8.99
CA LEU A 12 2.66 13.67 -8.07
C LEU A 12 1.14 13.64 -7.87
N GLU A 13 0.50 14.79 -7.67
CA GLU A 13 -0.95 14.89 -7.52
C GLU A 13 -1.69 14.31 -8.73
N HIS A 14 -1.30 14.71 -9.95
CA HIS A 14 -1.89 14.18 -11.17
C HIS A 14 -1.69 12.67 -11.28
N THR A 15 -0.46 12.20 -11.07
CA THR A 15 -0.11 10.77 -11.16
C THR A 15 -0.91 9.94 -10.16
N VAL A 16 -1.04 10.39 -8.90
CA VAL A 16 -1.78 9.64 -7.86
C VAL A 16 -3.28 9.60 -8.17
N LYS A 17 -3.87 10.69 -8.68
CA LYS A 17 -5.28 10.71 -9.08
C LYS A 17 -5.55 9.75 -10.23
N GLU A 18 -4.69 9.77 -11.24
CA GLU A 18 -4.79 8.87 -12.39
C GLU A 18 -4.58 7.40 -12.00
N ALA A 19 -3.60 7.14 -11.13
CA ALA A 19 -3.34 5.81 -10.61
C ALA A 19 -4.54 5.27 -9.83
N ARG A 20 -5.20 6.12 -9.03
CA ARG A 20 -6.41 5.73 -8.31
C ARG A 20 -7.52 5.29 -9.25
N GLU A 21 -7.79 6.07 -10.30
CA GLU A 21 -8.82 5.71 -11.29
C GLU A 21 -8.48 4.40 -12.01
N THR A 22 -7.21 4.24 -12.41
CA THR A 22 -6.74 3.02 -13.07
C THR A 22 -6.84 1.80 -12.16
N ALA A 23 -6.44 1.93 -10.90
CA ALA A 23 -6.44 0.85 -9.93
C ALA A 23 -7.87 0.46 -9.50
N GLU A 24 -8.78 1.42 -9.31
CA GLU A 24 -10.19 1.15 -9.02
C GLU A 24 -10.87 0.44 -10.20
N ALA A 25 -10.57 0.83 -11.44
CA ALA A 25 -11.07 0.15 -12.63
C ALA A 25 -10.54 -1.29 -12.74
N ALA A 26 -9.24 -1.49 -12.49
CA ALA A 26 -8.61 -2.81 -12.48
C ALA A 26 -9.21 -3.73 -11.42
N ALA A 27 -9.36 -3.21 -10.20
CA ALA A 27 -9.96 -3.90 -9.07
C ALA A 27 -11.41 -4.30 -9.36
N LEU A 28 -12.21 -3.39 -9.92
CA LEU A 28 -13.58 -3.70 -10.31
C LEU A 28 -13.63 -4.83 -11.35
N ALA A 29 -12.84 -4.73 -12.42
CA ALA A 29 -12.82 -5.71 -13.49
C ALA A 29 -12.50 -7.13 -12.99
N ILE A 30 -11.47 -7.28 -12.14
CA ILE A 30 -11.09 -8.61 -11.63
C ILE A 30 -12.11 -9.16 -10.61
N LEU A 31 -12.68 -8.30 -9.78
CA LEU A 31 -13.70 -8.70 -8.80
C LEU A 31 -15.03 -9.10 -9.48
N GLU A 32 -15.39 -8.43 -10.56
CA GLU A 32 -16.53 -8.78 -11.41
C GLU A 32 -16.28 -10.10 -12.17
N GLN A 33 -15.07 -10.31 -12.70
CA GLN A 33 -14.69 -11.57 -13.35
C GLN A 33 -14.84 -12.76 -12.39
N LEU A 34 -14.41 -12.60 -11.13
CA LEU A 34 -14.60 -13.61 -10.08
C LEU A 34 -16.05 -13.68 -9.55
N GLY A 35 -16.94 -12.80 -10.01
CA GLY A 35 -18.32 -12.70 -9.56
C GLY A 35 -18.42 -12.48 -8.06
N VAL A 36 -17.53 -11.70 -7.45
CA VAL A 36 -17.46 -11.52 -5.99
C VAL A 36 -18.76 -10.92 -5.45
N GLY A 37 -19.37 -9.97 -6.16
CA GLY A 37 -20.66 -9.37 -5.80
C GLY A 37 -21.87 -10.28 -6.05
N GLU A 38 -21.75 -11.25 -6.96
CA GLU A 38 -22.88 -12.04 -7.45
C GLU A 38 -23.45 -13.03 -6.43
N ALA A 39 -24.75 -13.29 -6.43
CA ALA A 39 -25.33 -14.30 -5.52
C ALA A 39 -24.81 -15.72 -5.84
N ALA A 40 -24.72 -16.05 -7.12
CA ALA A 40 -24.28 -17.36 -7.61
C ALA A 40 -22.78 -17.35 -7.95
N VAL A 41 -22.12 -18.48 -7.73
CA VAL A 41 -20.76 -18.72 -8.20
C VAL A 41 -20.81 -19.01 -9.70
N PHE A 42 -19.92 -18.39 -10.47
CA PHE A 42 -19.85 -18.65 -11.91
C PHE A 42 -19.33 -20.06 -12.22
N ALA A 43 -19.93 -20.69 -13.24
CA ALA A 43 -19.64 -22.07 -13.59
C ALA A 43 -18.21 -22.28 -14.13
N HIS A 44 -17.63 -21.27 -14.76
CA HIS A 44 -16.29 -21.33 -15.36
C HIS A 44 -15.16 -21.27 -14.32
N LEU A 45 -15.45 -20.85 -13.07
CA LEU A 45 -14.42 -20.72 -12.04
C LEU A 45 -13.91 -22.10 -11.60
N ASN A 46 -12.60 -22.24 -11.54
CA ASN A 46 -11.91 -23.39 -10.98
C ASN A 46 -11.96 -23.40 -9.43
N GLU A 47 -11.43 -24.44 -8.79
CA GLU A 47 -11.51 -24.57 -7.33
C GLU A 47 -10.76 -23.48 -6.56
N ALA A 48 -9.57 -23.09 -7.03
CA ALA A 48 -8.76 -22.03 -6.42
C ALA A 48 -9.46 -20.66 -6.54
N GLU A 49 -10.00 -20.33 -7.71
CA GLU A 49 -10.76 -19.10 -7.94
C GLU A 49 -12.03 -19.05 -7.07
N ARG A 50 -12.72 -20.19 -6.90
CA ARG A 50 -13.87 -20.29 -6.01
C ARG A 50 -13.49 -20.04 -4.55
N ASP A 51 -12.33 -20.53 -4.12
CA ASP A 51 -11.83 -20.28 -2.78
C ASP A 51 -11.44 -18.82 -2.57
N LEU A 52 -10.66 -18.25 -3.49
CA LEU A 52 -10.28 -16.84 -3.49
C LEU A 52 -11.51 -15.95 -3.44
N ARG A 53 -12.52 -16.21 -4.28
CA ARG A 53 -13.81 -15.51 -4.26
C ARG A 53 -14.47 -15.56 -2.88
N ARG A 54 -14.49 -16.72 -2.20
CA ARG A 54 -15.09 -16.83 -0.85
C ARG A 54 -14.34 -15.96 0.15
N ARG A 55 -13.00 -16.00 0.13
CA ARG A 55 -12.16 -15.21 1.04
C ARG A 55 -12.29 -13.71 0.77
N LEU A 56 -12.29 -13.28 -0.49
CA LEU A 56 -12.56 -11.89 -0.88
C LEU A 56 -13.93 -11.40 -0.42
N ARG A 57 -14.98 -12.23 -0.53
CA ARG A 57 -16.30 -11.86 -0.01
C ARG A 57 -16.32 -11.69 1.51
N VAL A 58 -15.65 -12.58 2.24
CA VAL A 58 -15.49 -12.44 3.70
C VAL A 58 -14.77 -11.14 4.02
N HIS A 59 -13.66 -10.88 3.33
CA HIS A 59 -12.84 -9.69 3.47
C HIS A 59 -13.65 -8.41 3.23
N GLY A 60 -14.36 -8.30 2.10
CA GLY A 60 -15.25 -7.17 1.82
C GLY A 60 -16.28 -6.92 2.93
N ARG A 61 -16.88 -7.98 3.49
CA ARG A 61 -17.82 -7.83 4.62
C ARG A 61 -17.14 -7.33 5.89
N GLN A 62 -15.90 -7.71 6.15
CA GLN A 62 -15.12 -7.17 7.28
C GLN A 62 -14.82 -5.68 7.10
N LEU A 63 -14.59 -5.24 5.86
CA LEU A 63 -14.47 -3.82 5.54
C LEU A 63 -15.79 -3.07 5.68
N GLY A 64 -16.92 -3.77 5.57
CA GLY A 64 -18.27 -3.24 5.73
C GLY A 64 -19.12 -3.23 4.45
N ASP A 65 -18.74 -4.01 3.44
CA ASP A 65 -19.63 -4.34 2.33
C ASP A 65 -20.84 -5.15 2.82
N LYS A 66 -22.03 -4.83 2.30
CA LYS A 66 -23.29 -5.36 2.79
C LYS A 66 -23.77 -6.52 1.92
N LEU A 67 -24.43 -7.48 2.56
CA LEU A 67 -25.19 -8.51 1.86
C LEU A 67 -26.62 -7.98 1.63
N ASN A 68 -27.02 -7.88 0.37
CA ASN A 68 -28.38 -7.51 -0.02
C ASN A 68 -29.32 -8.72 0.13
N GLY A 69 -30.63 -8.47 0.20
CA GLY A 69 -31.67 -9.48 0.48
C GLY A 69 -31.73 -10.70 -0.46
N GLY A 70 -30.94 -10.71 -1.54
CA GLY A 70 -30.80 -11.80 -2.51
C GLY A 70 -29.46 -12.56 -2.47
N LYS A 71 -28.63 -12.42 -1.42
CA LYS A 71 -27.24 -12.94 -1.34
C LYS A 71 -26.22 -12.27 -2.27
N GLU A 72 -26.63 -11.25 -3.02
CA GLU A 72 -25.70 -10.32 -3.65
C GLU A 72 -24.95 -9.52 -2.58
N GLN A 73 -23.71 -9.15 -2.84
CA GLN A 73 -22.86 -8.40 -1.93
C GLN A 73 -22.38 -7.14 -2.64
N THR A 74 -22.45 -5.99 -1.97
CA THR A 74 -21.75 -4.80 -2.45
C THR A 74 -20.24 -5.08 -2.47
N ILE A 75 -19.50 -4.42 -3.36
CA ILE A 75 -18.04 -4.61 -3.45
C ILE A 75 -17.29 -3.30 -3.40
N GLU A 76 -17.96 -2.18 -3.09
CA GLU A 76 -17.34 -0.85 -3.18
C GLU A 76 -16.12 -0.74 -2.24
N ARG A 77 -16.21 -1.24 -1.01
CA ARG A 77 -15.09 -1.16 -0.06
C ARG A 77 -13.95 -2.08 -0.44
N LEU A 78 -14.28 -3.27 -0.94
CA LEU A 78 -13.28 -4.19 -1.45
C LEU A 78 -12.55 -3.62 -2.68
N VAL A 79 -13.26 -2.98 -3.61
CA VAL A 79 -12.66 -2.28 -4.75
C VAL A 79 -11.71 -1.18 -4.27
N GLU A 80 -12.15 -0.34 -3.31
CA GLU A 80 -11.32 0.72 -2.71
C GLU A 80 -10.03 0.15 -2.09
N GLU A 81 -10.11 -0.95 -1.33
CA GLU A 81 -8.94 -1.57 -0.72
C GLU A 81 -8.02 -2.25 -1.73
N VAL A 82 -8.55 -3.03 -2.68
CA VAL A 82 -7.74 -3.67 -3.73
C VAL A 82 -6.96 -2.62 -4.52
N ALA A 83 -7.62 -1.54 -4.93
CA ALA A 83 -6.98 -0.45 -5.64
C ALA A 83 -5.87 0.20 -4.80
N TYR A 84 -6.16 0.49 -3.54
CA TYR A 84 -5.22 1.12 -2.62
C TYR A 84 -3.99 0.24 -2.38
N GLU A 85 -4.18 -1.03 -2.05
CA GLU A 85 -3.10 -1.97 -1.71
C GLU A 85 -2.17 -2.22 -2.90
N HIS A 86 -2.71 -2.45 -4.10
CA HIS A 86 -1.89 -2.70 -5.29
C HIS A 86 -1.04 -1.49 -5.67
N TRP A 87 -1.64 -0.28 -5.70
CA TRP A 87 -0.90 0.95 -6.00
C TRP A 87 0.15 1.28 -4.93
N HIS A 88 -0.25 1.28 -3.65
CA HIS A 88 0.65 1.67 -2.57
C HIS A 88 1.76 0.65 -2.35
N ARG A 89 1.55 -0.64 -2.61
CA ARG A 89 2.61 -1.64 -2.57
C ARG A 89 3.75 -1.29 -3.52
N MET A 90 3.44 -0.97 -4.78
CA MET A 90 4.47 -0.57 -5.76
C MET A 90 5.15 0.74 -5.37
N LEU A 91 4.34 1.73 -4.97
CA LEU A 91 4.87 3.03 -4.59
C LEU A 91 5.79 2.95 -3.36
N PHE A 92 5.39 2.20 -2.32
CA PHE A 92 6.19 2.00 -1.12
C PHE A 92 7.46 1.20 -1.39
N ALA A 93 7.39 0.15 -2.21
CA ALA A 93 8.57 -0.59 -2.62
C ALA A 93 9.60 0.35 -3.28
N ARG A 94 9.14 1.28 -4.13
CA ARG A 94 10.01 2.29 -4.73
C ARG A 94 10.54 3.31 -3.71
N PHE A 95 9.71 3.78 -2.77
CA PHE A 95 10.19 4.61 -1.66
C PHE A 95 11.30 3.91 -0.86
N LEU A 96 11.14 2.62 -0.54
CA LEU A 96 12.16 1.88 0.20
C LEU A 96 13.46 1.78 -0.60
N ALA A 97 13.41 1.40 -1.87
CA ALA A 97 14.61 1.28 -2.71
C ALA A 97 15.36 2.61 -2.87
N GLU A 98 14.65 3.70 -3.19
CA GLU A 98 15.25 5.02 -3.43
C GLU A 98 15.83 5.66 -2.16
N ASN A 99 15.44 5.17 -0.98
CA ASN A 99 15.98 5.60 0.31
C ASN A 99 16.97 4.60 0.94
N GLN A 100 17.40 3.55 0.22
CA GLN A 100 18.31 2.51 0.74
C GLN A 100 17.72 1.76 1.95
N LEU A 101 16.42 1.49 1.90
CA LEU A 101 15.65 0.82 2.96
C LEU A 101 14.95 -0.45 2.45
N LEU A 102 15.13 -0.83 1.19
CA LEU A 102 14.65 -2.11 0.69
C LEU A 102 15.71 -3.17 0.99
N MET A 103 15.48 -3.94 2.06
CA MET A 103 16.48 -4.84 2.61
C MET A 103 16.29 -6.28 2.12
N TYR A 104 17.36 -6.89 1.62
CA TYR A 104 17.45 -8.30 1.26
C TYR A 104 18.32 -9.06 2.26
N TRP A 105 17.97 -10.32 2.55
CA TRP A 105 18.74 -11.22 3.40
C TRP A 105 19.25 -12.40 2.58
N PRO A 106 20.49 -12.35 2.09
CA PRO A 106 21.10 -13.46 1.37
C PRO A 106 21.09 -14.75 2.20
N ALA A 107 20.95 -15.89 1.54
CA ALA A 107 20.97 -17.17 2.21
C ALA A 107 22.32 -17.41 2.91
N GLY A 108 22.29 -17.58 4.23
CA GLY A 108 23.48 -17.86 5.05
C GLY A 108 24.08 -16.64 5.77
N ASP A 109 23.56 -15.44 5.52
CA ASP A 109 23.93 -14.23 6.25
C ASP A 109 22.79 -13.73 7.15
N ASP A 110 23.12 -13.35 8.38
CA ASP A 110 22.18 -12.75 9.34
C ASP A 110 22.02 -11.23 9.12
N GLU A 111 22.91 -10.62 8.32
CA GLU A 111 22.96 -9.18 8.10
C GLU A 111 22.30 -8.81 6.76
N PRO A 112 21.30 -7.91 6.76
CA PRO A 112 20.65 -7.49 5.53
C PRO A 112 21.51 -6.51 4.73
N ILE A 113 21.32 -6.53 3.41
CA ILE A 113 21.86 -5.53 2.48
C ILE A 113 20.73 -4.73 1.85
N ASP A 114 20.92 -3.43 1.66
CA ASP A 114 20.00 -2.64 0.84
C ASP A 114 20.18 -2.98 -0.64
N ILE A 115 19.08 -3.09 -1.36
CA ILE A 115 19.08 -3.39 -2.80
C ILE A 115 18.19 -2.42 -3.57
N PRO A 116 18.56 -2.07 -4.82
CA PRO A 116 17.67 -1.34 -5.70
C PRO A 116 16.54 -2.25 -6.23
N LEU A 117 15.49 -1.66 -6.80
CA LEU A 117 14.34 -2.42 -7.31
C LEU A 117 14.73 -3.37 -8.45
N GLU A 118 15.69 -2.97 -9.27
CA GLU A 118 16.16 -3.75 -10.42
C GLU A 118 16.77 -5.09 -9.97
N THR A 119 17.43 -5.11 -8.80
CA THR A 119 17.98 -6.35 -8.23
C THR A 119 16.87 -7.36 -7.90
N CYS A 120 15.64 -6.92 -7.57
CA CYS A 120 14.53 -7.85 -7.43
C CYS A 120 14.20 -8.55 -8.77
N GLN A 121 14.28 -7.84 -9.89
CA GLN A 121 14.07 -8.46 -11.21
C GLN A 121 15.21 -9.43 -11.55
N ASP A 122 16.47 -9.04 -11.29
CA ASP A 122 17.64 -9.89 -11.55
C ASP A 122 17.55 -11.22 -10.76
N LEU A 123 17.16 -11.15 -9.48
CA LEU A 123 16.99 -12.35 -8.63
C LEU A 123 15.90 -13.30 -9.14
N ILE A 124 14.83 -12.77 -9.73
CA ILE A 124 13.77 -13.57 -10.36
C ILE A 124 14.29 -14.20 -11.65
N ASP A 125 14.95 -13.42 -12.50
CA ASP A 125 15.45 -13.86 -13.80
C ASP A 125 16.55 -14.94 -13.67
N GLU A 126 17.38 -14.84 -12.63
CA GLU A 126 18.39 -15.84 -12.27
C GLU A 126 17.80 -17.10 -11.61
N GLY A 127 16.53 -17.06 -11.21
CA GLY A 127 15.86 -18.15 -10.49
C GLY A 127 16.32 -18.31 -9.03
N SER A 128 16.99 -17.30 -8.49
CA SER A 128 17.43 -17.25 -7.08
C SER A 128 16.25 -17.02 -6.14
N GLU A 129 15.23 -16.28 -6.59
CA GLU A 129 13.98 -16.01 -5.88
C GLU A 129 12.77 -16.28 -6.78
N VAL A 130 11.60 -16.56 -6.18
CA VAL A 130 10.37 -16.83 -6.92
C VAL A 130 9.30 -15.81 -6.57
N ALA A 131 8.88 -15.01 -7.55
CA ALA A 131 7.77 -14.07 -7.47
C ALA A 131 7.20 -13.80 -8.87
N GLY A 132 5.94 -13.36 -8.96
CA GLY A 132 5.31 -13.00 -10.22
C GLY A 132 5.78 -11.68 -10.82
N SER A 133 6.41 -10.80 -10.01
CA SER A 133 6.98 -9.53 -10.46
C SER A 133 8.03 -9.00 -9.48
N MET A 134 8.87 -8.06 -9.93
CA MET A 134 9.79 -7.33 -9.05
C MET A 134 9.07 -6.63 -7.89
N TRP A 135 7.83 -6.16 -8.09
CA TRP A 135 7.03 -5.49 -7.07
C TRP A 135 6.55 -6.43 -5.97
N GLU A 136 6.18 -7.66 -6.36
CA GLU A 136 5.81 -8.70 -5.43
C GLU A 136 7.02 -9.13 -4.59
N LEU A 137 8.18 -9.35 -5.22
CA LEU A 137 9.39 -9.69 -4.49
C LEU A 137 9.85 -8.58 -3.55
N ALA A 138 9.83 -7.31 -4.00
CA ALA A 138 10.14 -6.17 -3.15
C ALA A 138 9.19 -6.08 -1.95
N ALA A 139 7.90 -6.39 -2.13
CA ALA A 139 6.94 -6.47 -1.05
C ALA A 139 7.23 -7.62 -0.07
N HIS A 140 7.68 -8.78 -0.57
CA HIS A 140 8.12 -9.90 0.27
C HIS A 140 9.27 -9.50 1.18
N PHE A 141 10.28 -8.83 0.63
CA PHE A 141 11.41 -8.32 1.40
C PHE A 141 10.99 -7.24 2.40
N ALA A 142 10.16 -6.28 1.97
CA ALA A 142 9.67 -5.21 2.82
C ALA A 142 8.79 -5.71 3.97
N ALA A 143 8.01 -6.78 3.77
CA ALA A 143 7.13 -7.37 4.79
C ALA A 143 7.90 -7.89 6.01
N ARG A 144 9.17 -8.27 5.86
CA ARG A 144 10.00 -8.70 7.00
C ARG A 144 10.28 -7.55 7.98
N MET A 145 10.32 -6.31 7.49
CA MET A 145 10.53 -5.10 8.31
C MET A 145 9.22 -4.42 8.69
N LEU A 146 8.25 -4.44 7.76
CA LEU A 146 7.00 -3.69 7.84
C LEU A 146 5.79 -4.62 7.62
N PRO A 147 5.61 -5.68 8.43
CA PRO A 147 4.59 -6.72 8.19
C PRO A 147 3.16 -6.18 8.24
N GLN A 148 2.93 -5.09 8.98
CA GLN A 148 1.62 -4.45 9.06
C GLN A 148 1.28 -3.58 7.84
N ILE A 149 2.29 -3.18 7.06
CA ILE A 149 2.12 -2.39 5.83
C ILE A 149 2.04 -3.34 4.64
N PHE A 150 2.92 -4.34 4.58
CA PHE A 150 2.96 -5.33 3.51
C PHE A 150 2.34 -6.65 4.00
N ARG A 151 1.01 -6.74 3.88
CA ARG A 151 0.21 -7.88 4.35
C ARG A 151 0.15 -8.98 3.30
N LEU A 152 1.21 -9.79 3.21
CA LEU A 152 1.34 -10.84 2.18
C LEU A 152 0.24 -11.91 2.23
N ASP A 153 -0.38 -12.10 3.40
CA ASP A 153 -1.47 -13.04 3.64
C ASP A 153 -2.85 -12.49 3.23
N SER A 154 -2.92 -11.23 2.79
CA SER A 154 -4.16 -10.62 2.33
C SER A 154 -4.63 -11.26 1.02
N PRO A 155 -5.91 -11.68 0.92
CA PRO A 155 -6.48 -12.22 -0.32
C PRO A 155 -6.45 -11.22 -1.49
N VAL A 156 -6.25 -9.93 -1.20
CA VAL A 156 -6.12 -8.87 -2.20
C VAL A 156 -4.90 -9.07 -3.10
N PHE A 157 -3.78 -9.59 -2.59
CA PHE A 157 -2.56 -9.77 -3.37
C PHE A 157 -2.52 -11.07 -4.16
N GLU A 158 -3.50 -11.96 -3.96
CA GLU A 158 -3.73 -13.12 -4.83
C GLU A 158 -4.52 -12.76 -6.10
N LEU A 159 -4.99 -11.52 -6.22
CA LEU A 159 -5.60 -11.00 -7.43
C LEU A 159 -4.51 -10.58 -8.42
N GLU A 160 -4.58 -11.14 -9.62
CA GLU A 160 -3.84 -10.62 -10.77
C GLU A 160 -4.67 -9.52 -11.43
N LEU A 161 -4.16 -8.28 -11.42
CA LEU A 161 -4.81 -7.17 -12.12
C LEU A 161 -4.73 -7.40 -13.64
N PRO A 162 -5.74 -6.95 -14.41
CA PRO A 162 -5.68 -7.05 -15.87
C PRO A 162 -4.39 -6.42 -16.42
N PRO A 163 -3.68 -7.08 -17.36
CA PRO A 163 -2.33 -6.67 -17.78
C PRO A 163 -2.21 -5.23 -18.25
N GLU A 164 -3.22 -4.71 -18.96
CA GLU A 164 -3.24 -3.33 -19.44
C GLU A 164 -3.23 -2.33 -18.26
N HIS A 165 -4.04 -2.58 -17.23
CA HIS A 165 -4.07 -1.73 -16.05
C HIS A 165 -2.79 -1.86 -15.23
N GLN A 166 -2.29 -3.08 -15.06
CA GLN A 166 -1.03 -3.34 -14.36
C GLN A 166 0.12 -2.56 -15.02
N GLN A 167 0.30 -2.69 -16.33
CA GLN A 167 1.32 -1.95 -17.09
C GLN A 167 1.15 -0.44 -16.99
N ARG A 168 -0.10 0.06 -16.97
CA ARG A 168 -0.37 1.49 -16.78
C ARG A 168 0.07 1.97 -15.41
N LEU A 169 -0.25 1.25 -14.34
CA LEU A 169 0.17 1.58 -12.98
C LEU A 169 1.69 1.57 -12.84
N GLU A 170 2.36 0.54 -13.37
CA GLU A 170 3.82 0.44 -13.38
C GLU A 170 4.47 1.60 -14.12
N SER A 171 3.92 1.99 -15.27
CA SER A 171 4.38 3.15 -16.04
C SER A 171 4.20 4.47 -15.27
N LEU A 172 3.11 4.62 -14.52
CA LEU A 172 2.85 5.78 -13.67
C LEU A 172 3.87 5.87 -12.54
N VAL A 173 4.17 4.75 -11.85
CA VAL A 173 5.21 4.71 -10.82
C VAL A 173 6.55 5.02 -11.44
N ALA A 174 6.97 4.31 -12.50
CA ALA A 174 8.26 4.48 -13.18
C ALA A 174 8.47 5.91 -13.68
N GLY A 175 7.42 6.56 -14.17
CA GLY A 175 7.46 7.93 -14.65
C GLY A 175 7.76 8.98 -13.58
N LEU A 176 7.53 8.70 -12.30
CA LEU A 176 7.86 9.65 -11.23
C LEU A 176 9.39 9.82 -11.08
N PRO A 177 9.88 11.06 -10.92
CA PRO A 177 11.31 11.32 -10.78
C PRO A 177 11.80 10.96 -9.37
N GLN A 178 13.09 10.66 -9.22
CA GLN A 178 13.70 10.18 -7.97
C GLN A 178 13.47 11.13 -6.78
N GLU A 179 13.43 12.43 -7.01
CA GLU A 179 13.20 13.46 -5.99
C GLU A 179 11.83 13.33 -5.31
N VAL A 180 10.84 12.71 -5.98
CA VAL A 180 9.57 12.35 -5.36
C VAL A 180 9.78 11.32 -4.25
N PHE A 181 10.69 10.38 -4.41
CA PHE A 181 10.87 9.29 -3.45
C PHE A 181 11.78 9.68 -2.28
N THR A 182 12.64 10.67 -2.45
CA THR A 182 13.62 11.10 -1.43
C THR A 182 13.19 12.36 -0.65
N ALA A 183 12.09 13.01 -1.04
CA ALA A 183 11.56 14.18 -0.36
C ALA A 183 10.83 13.83 0.95
N ALA A 184 11.01 14.68 1.97
CA ALA A 184 10.56 14.43 3.34
C ALA A 184 9.03 14.30 3.51
N ASP A 185 8.27 15.02 2.69
CA ASP A 185 6.82 15.19 2.78
C ASP A 185 6.06 14.48 1.66
N SER A 186 6.77 13.89 0.69
CA SER A 186 6.17 13.29 -0.50
C SER A 186 5.19 12.17 -0.18
N LEU A 187 5.53 11.29 0.75
CA LEU A 187 4.62 10.22 1.17
C LEU A 187 3.33 10.78 1.78
N GLY A 188 3.41 11.85 2.57
CA GLY A 188 2.22 12.54 3.08
C GLY A 188 1.33 13.10 1.97
N TRP A 189 1.96 13.67 0.93
CA TRP A 189 1.25 14.14 -0.27
C TRP A 189 0.53 13.01 -1.01
N VAL A 190 1.16 11.84 -1.17
CA VAL A 190 0.52 10.66 -1.79
C VAL A 190 -0.80 10.33 -1.11
N TYR A 191 -0.79 10.20 0.22
CA TYR A 191 -1.99 9.90 1.00
C TYR A 191 -3.07 10.96 0.84
N GLN A 192 -2.68 12.24 0.88
CA GLN A 192 -3.62 13.35 0.70
C GLN A 192 -4.25 13.35 -0.69
N PHE A 193 -3.44 13.14 -1.74
CA PHE A 193 -3.90 13.12 -3.12
C PHE A 193 -4.76 11.91 -3.43
N TRP A 194 -4.42 10.74 -2.88
CA TRP A 194 -5.24 9.54 -3.01
C TRP A 194 -6.64 9.79 -2.45
N GLN A 195 -6.75 10.40 -1.26
CA GLN A 195 -8.03 10.65 -0.60
C GLN A 195 -8.85 11.80 -1.21
N ALA A 196 -8.27 12.61 -2.11
CA ALA A 196 -8.92 13.78 -2.67
C ALA A 196 -10.24 13.44 -3.40
N LYS A 197 -10.24 12.42 -4.26
CA LYS A 197 -11.46 11.98 -4.97
C LYS A 197 -12.58 11.60 -4.00
N ARG A 198 -12.27 10.78 -2.99
CA ARG A 198 -13.26 10.37 -1.98
C ARG A 198 -13.80 11.55 -1.18
N LYS A 199 -12.94 12.51 -0.82
CA LYS A 199 -13.34 13.74 -0.15
C LYS A 199 -14.35 14.53 -1.00
N ASP A 200 -14.08 14.69 -2.28
CA ASP A 200 -14.95 15.41 -3.21
C ASP A 200 -16.31 14.70 -3.38
N GLU A 201 -16.31 13.37 -3.54
CA GLU A 201 -17.54 12.56 -3.61
C GLU A 201 -18.41 12.69 -2.35
N VAL A 202 -17.79 12.60 -1.17
CA VAL A 202 -18.49 12.71 0.11
C VAL A 202 -19.08 14.11 0.26
N ASN A 203 -18.30 15.16 -0.04
CA ASN A 203 -18.78 16.54 0.02
C ASN A 203 -19.94 16.80 -0.97
N ALA A 204 -19.83 16.27 -2.20
CA ALA A 204 -20.87 16.41 -3.21
C ALA A 204 -22.16 15.65 -2.86
N SER A 205 -22.04 14.50 -2.17
CA SER A 205 -23.20 13.68 -1.81
C SER A 205 -24.14 14.34 -0.79
N GLY A 206 -23.65 15.31 -0.01
CA GLY A 206 -24.42 15.98 1.04
C GLY A 206 -24.86 15.07 2.18
N VAL A 207 -24.40 13.82 2.24
CA VAL A 207 -24.74 12.88 3.31
C VAL A 207 -24.09 13.30 4.62
N LYS A 208 -24.74 12.95 5.73
CA LYS A 208 -24.15 13.19 7.06
C LYS A 208 -22.83 12.43 7.17
N ILE A 209 -21.76 13.14 7.50
CA ILE A 209 -20.44 12.56 7.75
C ILE A 209 -20.52 11.56 8.90
N GLY A 210 -20.37 10.28 8.59
CA GLY A 210 -20.29 9.19 9.55
C GLY A 210 -18.87 8.63 9.67
N ALA A 211 -18.73 7.48 10.33
CA ALA A 211 -17.43 6.84 10.55
C ALA A 211 -16.70 6.47 9.25
N ARG A 212 -17.42 6.15 8.16
CA ARG A 212 -16.82 5.82 6.86
C ARG A 212 -16.29 7.06 6.15
N GLU A 213 -17.02 8.17 6.25
CA GLU A 213 -16.71 9.41 5.54
C GLU A 213 -15.64 10.23 6.26
N LEU A 214 -15.62 10.16 7.60
CA LEU A 214 -14.79 11.01 8.46
C LEU A 214 -13.31 11.04 8.07
N PRO A 215 -12.62 9.92 7.80
CA PRO A 215 -11.19 9.96 7.47
C PRO A 215 -10.90 10.72 6.16
N ALA A 216 -11.79 10.63 5.17
CA ALA A 216 -11.61 11.29 3.89
C ALA A 216 -11.81 12.80 3.98
N VAL A 217 -12.79 13.27 4.76
CA VAL A 217 -13.07 14.72 4.87
C VAL A 217 -12.17 15.45 5.85
N THR A 218 -11.79 14.82 6.97
CA THR A 218 -11.02 15.52 8.01
C THR A 218 -9.54 15.59 7.69
N GLN A 219 -8.98 14.59 6.99
CA GLN A 219 -7.57 14.54 6.63
C GLN A 219 -6.64 14.90 7.81
N LEU A 220 -7.01 14.48 9.03
CA LEU A 220 -6.23 14.79 10.22
C LEU A 220 -4.98 13.91 10.24
N PHE A 221 -3.83 14.52 9.97
CA PHE A 221 -2.51 13.90 10.11
C PHE A 221 -1.83 14.39 11.37
N THR A 222 -0.92 13.58 11.90
CA THR A 222 -0.07 13.95 13.04
C THR A 222 0.97 14.97 12.58
N GLU A 223 1.03 16.13 13.26
CA GLU A 223 2.03 17.17 12.98
C GLU A 223 3.48 16.63 13.14
N PRO A 224 4.43 17.12 12.32
CA PRO A 224 5.80 16.60 12.30
C PRO A 224 6.49 16.60 13.67
N TYR A 225 6.31 17.65 14.47
CA TYR A 225 6.96 17.76 15.78
C TYR A 225 6.50 16.68 16.76
N MET A 226 5.23 16.23 16.66
CA MET A 226 4.70 15.16 17.51
C MET A 226 5.35 13.82 17.14
N VAL A 227 5.56 13.57 15.85
CA VAL A 227 6.27 12.37 15.37
C VAL A 227 7.72 12.39 15.84
N SER A 228 8.43 13.51 15.67
CA SER A 228 9.81 13.66 16.17
C SER A 228 9.89 13.43 17.67
N PHE A 229 8.98 14.03 18.44
CA PHE A 229 8.91 13.82 19.87
C PHE A 229 8.71 12.34 20.24
N LEU A 230 7.78 11.63 19.59
CA LEU A 230 7.55 10.20 19.86
C LEU A 230 8.77 9.35 19.51
N LEU A 231 9.46 9.66 18.41
CA LEU A 231 10.68 8.98 17.99
C LEU A 231 11.82 9.21 18.99
N ASP A 232 12.07 10.46 19.36
CA ASP A 232 13.14 10.84 20.30
C ASP A 232 12.95 10.15 21.66
N ASN A 233 11.71 10.11 22.16
CA ASN A 233 11.42 9.42 23.42
C ASN A 233 11.59 7.91 23.30
N SER A 234 11.14 7.31 22.20
CA SER A 234 11.16 5.86 22.01
C SER A 234 12.58 5.33 21.79
N LEU A 235 13.33 5.97 20.88
CA LEU A 235 14.72 5.61 20.58
C LEU A 235 15.66 6.03 21.71
N GLY A 236 15.42 7.20 22.32
CA GLY A 236 16.17 7.67 23.47
C GLY A 236 16.03 6.74 24.66
N ALA A 237 14.82 6.32 25.01
CA ALA A 237 14.59 5.36 26.09
C ALA A 237 15.24 3.99 25.79
N TRP A 238 15.12 3.50 24.55
CA TRP A 238 15.74 2.24 24.12
C TRP A 238 17.27 2.29 24.23
N TRP A 239 17.88 3.38 23.76
CA TRP A 239 19.33 3.57 23.82
C TRP A 239 19.79 3.71 25.26
N ALA A 240 19.10 4.53 26.06
CA ALA A 240 19.41 4.72 27.47
C ALA A 240 19.41 3.39 28.23
N ALA A 241 18.41 2.53 28.00
CA ALA A 241 18.32 1.23 28.65
C ALA A 241 19.46 0.25 28.27
N ARG A 242 20.11 0.43 27.11
CA ARG A 242 21.21 -0.44 26.64
C ARG A 242 22.60 0.13 26.90
N SER A 243 22.72 1.45 26.99
CA SER A 243 24.01 2.14 26.96
C SER A 243 24.35 2.88 28.26
N LEU A 244 23.35 3.25 29.07
CA LEU A 244 23.59 3.97 30.32
C LEU A 244 23.65 3.00 31.51
N SER A 245 24.61 3.24 32.40
CA SER A 245 24.69 2.56 33.69
C SER A 245 23.79 3.23 34.73
N GLU A 246 23.56 2.57 35.88
CA GLU A 246 22.85 3.20 37.00
C GLU A 246 23.53 4.48 37.50
N GLU A 247 24.85 4.60 37.34
CA GLU A 247 25.61 5.78 37.77
C GLU A 247 25.42 6.94 36.79
N ASP A 248 25.33 6.66 35.50
CA ASP A 248 24.99 7.67 34.48
C ASP A 248 23.57 8.21 34.69
N LEU A 249 22.61 7.33 35.00
CA LEU A 249 21.22 7.72 35.27
C LEU A 249 21.05 8.55 36.54
N LYS A 250 21.91 8.37 37.55
CA LYS A 250 21.88 9.15 38.80
C LYS A 250 22.49 10.54 38.64
N ASN A 251 23.30 10.76 37.60
CA ASN A 251 24.03 12.00 37.35
C ASN A 251 23.54 12.76 36.10
N ALA A 252 22.48 12.27 35.43
CA ALA A 252 21.86 12.86 34.25
C ALA A 252 20.90 14.03 34.58
#